data_AF-A0A542PWH3-F1
#
_entry.id   AF-A0A542PWH3-F1
#
_cell.length_a   1.000
_cell.length_b   1.000
_cell.length_c   1.000
_cell.angle_alpha   90.00
_cell.angle_beta   90.00
_cell.angle_gamma   90.00
#
_symmetry.space_group_name_H-M   'P 1'
#
loop_
_entity.id
_entity.type
_entity.pdbx_description
1 polymer ?
#
loop_
_entity_poly.entity_id
_entity_poly.type
_entity_poly.pdbx_seq_one_letter_code
_entity_poly.pdbx_strand_id
1 'polypeptide(L)'
;MALTKSLKLNLLESTGFFEGNDGYSSVSGDHDEQGMSFGIIQFNFGQGTLAPLLKDYINENEKDFKDIFGSSKAATLKKVVFDYSKSKQVSWGKSITTKGGADISAEWKKPFQKLGEEASMQKLQLKHAEGYFDRAESLAEQFGIISTQGLAFLFDHAVQSWRFNGSHSKIEDEINDLDREYRNSENGARLPDEDRLSVLLDYIRPGDESDRRRAIKNGRGKVHGKQYDVDDYGLSYDDEF
;
A
#
# COMPACT_ATOMS: atom_id res chain seq x y z
N MET A 1 -6.95 -11.54 -15.47
CA MET A 1 -7.44 -10.47 -16.38
C MET A 1 -6.85 -9.17 -15.87
N ALA A 2 -6.54 -8.18 -16.71
CA ALA A 2 -5.99 -6.93 -16.21
C ALA A 2 -7.02 -6.23 -15.30
N LEU A 3 -6.64 -5.92 -14.05
CA LEU A 3 -7.54 -5.26 -13.10
C LEU A 3 -8.08 -3.94 -13.66
N THR A 4 -9.38 -3.72 -13.46
CA THR A 4 -10.00 -2.46 -13.85
C THR A 4 -9.41 -1.29 -13.06
N LYS A 5 -9.41 -0.10 -13.66
CA LYS A 5 -8.95 1.11 -12.97
C LYS A 5 -9.72 1.38 -11.67
N SER A 6 -11.03 1.13 -11.66
CA SER A 6 -11.86 1.32 -10.46
C SER A 6 -11.44 0.36 -9.35
N LEU A 7 -11.24 -0.92 -9.65
CA LEU A 7 -10.78 -1.89 -8.66
C LEU A 7 -9.41 -1.51 -8.09
N LYS A 8 -8.46 -1.06 -8.92
CA LYS A 8 -7.16 -0.57 -8.44
C LYS A 8 -7.29 0.62 -7.47
N LEU A 9 -8.23 1.52 -7.71
CA LEU A 9 -8.50 2.64 -6.79
C LEU A 9 -9.10 2.14 -5.47
N ASN A 10 -10.07 1.23 -5.51
CA ASN A 10 -10.67 0.64 -4.32
C ASN A 10 -9.63 -0.07 -3.45
N LEU A 11 -8.72 -0.84 -4.07
CA LEU A 11 -7.61 -1.51 -3.38
C LEU A 11 -6.65 -0.50 -2.71
N LEU A 12 -6.31 0.59 -3.39
CA LEU A 12 -5.47 1.65 -2.83
C LEU A 12 -6.14 2.36 -1.66
N GLU A 13 -7.42 2.68 -1.76
CA GLU A 13 -8.17 3.36 -0.71
C GLU A 13 -8.34 2.46 0.52
N SER A 14 -8.63 1.17 0.30
CA SER A 14 -8.71 0.17 1.36
C SER A 14 -7.37 0.01 2.10
N THR A 15 -6.24 -0.11 1.39
CA THR A 15 -4.92 -0.19 2.04
C THR A 15 -4.54 1.15 2.69
N GLY A 16 -4.82 2.26 2.01
CA GLY A 16 -4.50 3.61 2.47
C GLY A 16 -5.23 4.01 3.74
N PHE A 17 -6.38 3.38 4.04
CA PHE A 17 -7.06 3.50 5.33
C PHE A 17 -6.12 3.23 6.51
N PHE A 18 -5.26 2.22 6.41
CA PHE A 18 -4.36 1.86 7.50
C PHE A 18 -3.12 2.75 7.57
N GLU A 19 -2.74 3.38 6.46
CA GLU A 19 -1.53 4.19 6.34
C GLU A 19 -1.63 5.58 6.97
N GLY A 20 -2.83 6.15 7.00
CA GLY A 20 -3.02 7.53 7.43
C GLY A 20 -4.47 7.96 7.42
N ASN A 21 -4.70 9.27 7.50
CA ASN A 21 -6.04 9.86 7.48
C ASN A 21 -6.27 10.77 6.27
N ASP A 22 -5.23 11.07 5.49
CA ASP A 22 -5.29 12.05 4.40
C ASP A 22 -5.17 11.40 3.01
N GLY A 23 -5.30 10.06 2.92
CA GLY A 23 -5.22 9.31 1.66
C GLY A 23 -3.96 9.64 0.85
N TYR A 24 -4.13 10.09 -0.40
CA TYR A 24 -3.06 10.53 -1.31
C TYR A 24 -2.20 11.69 -0.77
N SER A 25 -2.69 12.41 0.23
CA SER A 25 -2.01 13.53 0.89
C SER A 25 -1.36 13.14 2.21
N SER A 26 -1.42 11.87 2.61
CA SER A 26 -0.80 11.39 3.86
C SER A 26 0.71 11.59 3.82
N VAL A 27 1.23 12.20 4.88
CA VAL A 27 2.67 12.48 5.05
C VAL A 27 3.06 12.10 6.47
N SER A 28 4.16 11.35 6.60
CA SER A 28 4.74 10.98 7.88
C SER A 28 6.26 11.22 7.89
N GLY A 29 6.79 11.40 9.11
CA GLY A 29 8.22 11.58 9.35
C GLY A 29 8.98 10.27 9.53
N ASP A 30 10.27 10.42 9.86
CA ASP A 30 11.20 9.31 10.07
C ASP A 30 11.01 8.65 11.45
N HIS A 31 10.28 7.54 11.48
CA HIS A 31 10.04 6.73 12.66
C HIS A 31 10.66 5.33 12.59
N ASP A 32 11.01 4.87 11.38
CA ASP A 32 11.50 3.53 11.06
C ASP A 32 12.81 3.55 10.24
N GLU A 33 13.52 4.67 10.22
CA GLU A 33 14.77 4.92 9.49
C GLU A 33 14.62 5.00 7.95
N GLN A 34 13.37 5.12 7.46
CA GLN A 34 13.07 5.24 6.04
C GLN A 34 13.12 6.68 5.52
N GLY A 35 13.36 7.66 6.39
CA GLY A 35 13.31 9.08 6.06
C GLY A 35 11.87 9.58 6.14
N MET A 36 11.33 10.18 5.08
CA MET A 36 9.90 10.55 5.07
C MET A 36 9.11 9.61 4.17
N SER A 37 7.82 9.51 4.48
CA SER A 37 6.84 8.79 3.65
C SER A 37 5.74 9.75 3.18
N PHE A 38 5.25 9.52 1.97
CA PHE A 38 4.22 10.33 1.34
C PHE A 38 3.29 9.47 0.48
N GLY A 39 2.00 9.80 0.49
CA GLY A 39 1.01 9.22 -0.41
C GLY A 39 0.19 8.09 0.20
N ILE A 40 -0.74 7.59 -0.61
CA ILE A 40 -1.79 6.65 -0.22
C ILE A 40 -1.26 5.31 0.29
N ILE A 41 -0.07 4.89 -0.15
CA ILE A 41 0.63 3.69 0.31
C ILE A 41 2.01 4.00 0.92
N GLN A 42 2.21 5.24 1.40
CA GLN A 42 3.43 5.68 2.10
C GLN A 42 4.73 5.41 1.33
N PHE A 43 4.81 5.88 0.08
CA PHE A 43 6.05 5.89 -0.70
C PHE A 43 7.15 6.61 0.09
N ASN A 44 8.32 5.98 0.27
CA ASN A 44 9.36 6.49 1.15
C ASN A 44 10.76 6.44 0.52
N PHE A 45 11.70 7.20 1.10
CA PHE A 45 13.07 7.25 0.59
C PHE A 45 13.89 6.00 0.90
N GLY A 46 13.67 5.34 2.05
CA GLY A 46 14.45 4.18 2.46
C GLY A 46 14.28 2.97 1.53
N GLN A 47 13.05 2.70 1.10
CA GLN A 47 12.72 1.71 0.08
C GLN A 47 13.04 2.20 -1.35
N GLY A 48 13.26 3.51 -1.53
CA GLY A 48 13.59 4.11 -2.82
C GLY A 48 12.38 4.30 -3.73
N THR A 49 11.17 4.31 -3.19
CA THR A 49 9.92 4.42 -3.95
C THR A 49 9.46 5.88 -4.10
N LEU A 50 9.79 6.75 -3.13
CA LEU A 50 9.37 8.16 -3.18
C LEU A 50 10.13 8.98 -4.23
N ALA A 51 11.44 8.77 -4.39
CA ALA A 51 12.24 9.58 -5.30
C ALA A 51 11.81 9.43 -6.78
N PRO A 52 11.57 8.21 -7.31
CA PRO A 52 11.01 8.04 -8.66
C PRO A 52 9.66 8.74 -8.86
N LEU A 53 8.73 8.60 -7.90
CA LEU A 53 7.42 9.24 -7.94
C LEU A 53 7.55 10.78 -8.07
N LEU A 54 8.37 11.39 -7.22
CA LEU A 54 8.59 12.84 -7.25
C LEU A 54 9.33 13.31 -8.51
N LYS A 55 10.26 12.51 -9.04
CA LYS A 55 10.95 12.81 -10.31
C LYS A 55 9.97 12.89 -11.48
N ASP A 56 9.08 11.90 -11.60
CA ASP A 56 8.05 11.89 -12.64
C ASP A 56 7.17 13.15 -12.53
N TYR A 57 6.69 13.46 -11.31
CA TYR A 57 5.86 14.65 -11.11
C TYR A 57 6.59 15.95 -11.48
N ILE A 58 7.84 16.13 -11.03
CA ILE A 58 8.63 17.34 -11.30
C ILE A 58 8.92 17.49 -12.79
N ASN A 59 9.20 16.39 -13.50
CA ASN A 59 9.47 16.42 -14.94
C ASN A 59 8.20 16.76 -15.74
N GLU A 60 7.05 16.26 -15.31
CA GLU A 60 5.77 16.44 -16.02
C GLU A 60 5.06 17.76 -15.64
N ASN A 61 5.29 18.29 -14.42
CA ASN A 61 4.51 19.38 -13.82
C ASN A 61 5.40 20.44 -13.12
N GLU A 62 6.54 20.82 -13.71
CA GLU A 62 7.53 21.70 -13.06
C GLU A 62 6.95 23.03 -12.58
N LYS A 63 6.02 23.62 -13.32
CA LYS A 63 5.37 24.87 -12.94
C LYS A 63 4.55 24.69 -11.67
N ASP A 64 3.65 23.72 -11.64
CA ASP A 64 2.76 23.47 -10.51
C ASP A 64 3.56 23.07 -9.27
N PHE A 65 4.61 22.27 -9.46
CA PHE A 65 5.55 21.94 -8.38
C PHE A 65 6.17 23.18 -7.74
N LYS A 66 6.62 24.16 -8.54
CA LYS A 66 7.16 25.43 -8.04
C LYS A 66 6.09 26.28 -7.35
N ASP A 67 4.86 26.27 -7.85
CA ASP A 67 3.75 27.02 -7.26
C ASP A 67 3.32 26.42 -5.91
N ILE A 68 3.38 25.10 -5.75
CA ILE A 68 3.05 24.37 -4.51
C ILE A 68 4.11 24.58 -3.43
N PHE A 69 5.38 24.38 -3.77
CA PHE A 69 6.47 24.41 -2.78
C PHE A 69 7.09 25.81 -2.59
N GLY A 70 6.89 26.71 -3.55
CA GLY A 70 7.64 27.96 -3.66
C GLY A 70 9.07 27.72 -4.17
N SER A 71 9.67 28.74 -4.79
CA SER A 71 10.94 28.58 -5.53
C SER A 71 12.09 27.99 -4.71
N SER A 72 12.24 28.40 -3.45
CA SER A 72 13.34 27.93 -2.59
C SER A 72 13.19 26.45 -2.21
N LYS A 73 12.01 26.02 -1.72
CA LYS A 73 11.79 24.62 -1.33
C LYS A 73 11.75 23.70 -2.54
N ALA A 74 11.14 24.16 -3.65
CA ALA A 74 11.15 23.43 -4.90
C ALA A 74 12.58 23.15 -5.38
N ALA A 75 13.48 24.14 -5.32
CA ALA A 75 14.89 23.94 -5.66
C ALA A 75 15.58 22.93 -4.73
N THR A 76 15.35 23.02 -3.41
CA THR A 76 15.89 22.06 -2.44
C THR A 76 15.38 20.64 -2.70
N LEU A 77 14.07 20.44 -2.85
CA LEU A 77 13.50 19.12 -3.06
C LEU A 77 13.90 18.53 -4.43
N LYS A 78 14.02 19.36 -5.48
CA LYS A 78 14.57 18.94 -6.77
C LYS A 78 16.01 18.43 -6.60
N LYS A 79 16.87 19.15 -5.87
CA LYS A 79 18.23 18.69 -5.57
C LYS A 79 18.23 17.35 -4.80
N VAL A 80 17.33 17.20 -3.83
CA VAL A 80 17.21 15.95 -3.05
C VAL A 80 16.85 14.78 -3.96
N VAL A 81 15.83 14.90 -4.80
CA VAL A 81 15.38 13.74 -5.58
C VAL A 81 16.30 13.44 -6.76
N PHE A 82 16.88 14.45 -7.42
CA PHE A 82 17.73 14.25 -8.61
C PHE A 82 19.20 13.99 -8.30
N ASP A 83 19.77 14.63 -7.28
CA ASP A 83 21.23 14.65 -7.09
C ASP A 83 21.71 13.83 -5.88
N TYR A 84 20.84 13.60 -4.89
CA TYR A 84 21.24 12.88 -3.68
C TYR A 84 21.23 11.36 -3.89
N SER A 85 22.20 10.68 -3.27
CA SER A 85 22.13 9.24 -3.06
C SER A 85 20.96 8.89 -2.15
N LYS A 86 20.48 7.64 -2.18
CA LYS A 86 19.40 7.16 -1.31
C LYS A 86 19.65 7.48 0.17
N SER A 87 20.86 7.24 0.68
CA SER A 87 21.24 7.57 2.06
C SER A 87 21.12 9.06 2.39
N LYS A 88 21.45 9.94 1.43
CA LYS A 88 21.30 11.40 1.58
C LYS A 88 19.84 11.84 1.47
N GLN A 89 19.02 11.15 0.68
CA GLN A 89 17.57 11.39 0.62
C GLN A 89 16.90 11.04 1.96
N VAL A 90 17.23 9.87 2.52
CA VAL A 90 16.80 9.45 3.88
C VAL A 90 17.24 10.47 4.92
N SER A 91 18.53 10.86 4.91
CA SER A 91 19.06 11.87 5.84
C SER A 91 18.35 13.21 5.73
N TRP A 92 17.95 13.61 4.51
CA TRP A 92 17.17 14.83 4.31
C TRP A 92 15.74 14.69 4.86
N GLY A 93 15.06 13.57 4.60
CA GLY A 93 13.74 13.29 5.18
C GLY A 93 13.77 13.34 6.71
N LYS A 94 14.82 12.78 7.32
CA LYS A 94 15.07 12.88 8.76
C LYS A 94 15.29 14.32 9.24
N SER A 95 15.98 15.14 8.45
CA SER A 95 16.26 16.54 8.83
C SER A 95 15.03 17.43 8.88
N ILE A 96 13.96 17.08 8.17
CA ILE A 96 12.68 17.81 8.17
C ILE A 96 11.65 17.16 9.11
N THR A 97 11.99 16.04 9.75
CA THR A 97 11.13 15.33 10.71
C THR A 97 11.12 16.09 12.05
N THR A 98 9.94 16.20 12.65
CA THR A 98 9.75 16.86 13.94
C THR A 98 10.31 16.03 15.10
N LYS A 99 10.49 16.69 16.25
CA LYS A 99 10.90 16.03 17.48
C LYS A 99 9.82 15.03 17.92
N GLY A 100 10.10 13.74 17.73
CA GLY A 100 9.14 12.65 17.98
C GLY A 100 9.07 11.64 16.83
N GLY A 101 9.61 11.96 15.65
CA GLY A 101 9.76 11.01 14.55
C GLY A 101 8.51 10.83 13.67
N ALA A 102 7.31 10.97 14.24
CA ALA A 102 6.07 10.65 13.52
C ALA A 102 5.64 11.66 12.44
N ASP A 103 6.01 12.94 12.58
CA ASP A 103 5.51 14.02 11.70
C ASP A 103 6.68 14.83 11.11
N ILE A 104 6.44 15.55 10.01
CA ILE A 104 7.40 16.49 9.42
C ILE A 104 7.06 17.95 9.75
N SER A 105 8.02 18.85 9.62
CA SER A 105 7.82 20.26 9.95
C SER A 105 6.71 20.87 9.09
N ALA A 106 5.91 21.74 9.70
CA ALA A 106 4.70 22.30 9.06
C ALA A 106 4.98 23.04 7.74
N GLU A 107 6.20 23.56 7.58
CA GLU A 107 6.65 24.26 6.38
C GLU A 107 6.82 23.33 5.16
N TRP A 108 7.03 22.03 5.39
CA TRP A 108 7.10 20.98 4.38
C TRP A 108 5.80 20.20 4.29
N LYS A 109 5.14 19.94 5.41
CA LYS A 109 3.88 19.19 5.47
C LYS A 109 2.81 19.76 4.55
N LYS A 110 2.55 21.06 4.64
CA LYS A 110 1.48 21.72 3.87
C LYS A 110 1.69 21.61 2.34
N PRO A 111 2.88 21.92 1.77
CA PRO A 111 3.14 21.67 0.35
C PRO A 111 2.96 20.21 -0.08
N PHE A 112 3.39 19.24 0.73
CA PHE A 112 3.18 17.82 0.39
C PHE A 112 1.71 17.41 0.42
N GLN A 113 0.95 17.88 1.42
CA GLN A 113 -0.50 17.65 1.47
C GLN A 113 -1.20 18.23 0.24
N LYS A 114 -0.85 19.47 -0.14
CA LYS A 114 -1.34 20.09 -1.37
C LYS A 114 -0.93 19.30 -2.62
N LEU A 115 0.31 18.79 -2.67
CA LEU A 115 0.78 17.95 -3.78
C LEU A 115 -0.07 16.69 -3.94
N GLY A 116 -0.51 16.07 -2.84
CA GLY A 116 -1.38 14.88 -2.87
C GLY A 116 -2.82 15.17 -3.35
N GLU A 117 -3.26 16.42 -3.28
CA GLU A 117 -4.56 16.87 -3.79
C GLU A 117 -4.58 17.00 -5.32
N GLU A 118 -3.40 17.13 -5.95
CA GLU A 118 -3.29 17.31 -7.40
C GLU A 118 -3.63 16.00 -8.14
N ALA A 119 -4.59 16.06 -9.07
CA ALA A 119 -5.02 14.90 -9.85
C ALA A 119 -3.86 14.25 -10.64
N SER A 120 -2.88 15.05 -11.09
CA SER A 120 -1.67 14.55 -11.76
C SER A 120 -0.79 13.74 -10.80
N MET A 121 -0.67 14.14 -9.53
CA MET A 121 0.03 13.36 -8.51
C MET A 121 -0.71 12.07 -8.16
N GLN A 122 -2.02 12.12 -7.97
CA GLN A 122 -2.82 10.92 -7.67
C GLN A 122 -2.71 9.87 -8.78
N LYS A 123 -2.72 10.32 -10.04
CA LYS A 123 -2.46 9.45 -11.20
C LYS A 123 -1.06 8.83 -11.17
N LEU A 124 -0.05 9.58 -10.75
CA LEU A 124 1.30 9.04 -10.61
C LEU A 124 1.42 8.07 -9.44
N GLN A 125 0.75 8.31 -8.31
CA GLN A 125 0.71 7.34 -7.20
C GLN A 125 0.09 6.02 -7.65
N LEU A 126 -1.01 6.05 -8.41
CA LEU A 126 -1.60 4.86 -9.03
C LEU A 126 -0.60 4.15 -9.96
N LYS A 127 0.07 4.90 -10.85
CA LYS A 127 1.09 4.35 -11.76
C LYS A 127 2.26 3.70 -11.01
N HIS A 128 2.75 4.33 -9.94
CA HIS A 128 3.86 3.79 -9.13
C HIS A 128 3.41 2.65 -8.22
N ALA A 129 2.10 2.41 -8.06
CA ALA A 129 1.56 1.26 -7.37
C ALA A 129 1.43 -0.01 -8.24
N GLU A 130 1.64 0.08 -9.56
CA GLU A 130 1.43 -1.02 -10.52
C GLU A 130 2.14 -2.32 -10.13
N GLY A 131 3.40 -2.26 -9.69
CA GLY A 131 4.14 -3.45 -9.26
C GLY A 131 3.54 -4.16 -8.05
N TYR A 132 2.75 -3.47 -7.22
CA TYR A 132 2.02 -4.08 -6.09
C TYR A 132 0.72 -4.74 -6.55
N PHE A 133 0.04 -4.17 -7.54
CA PHE A 133 -1.12 -4.83 -8.17
C PHE A 133 -0.71 -6.11 -8.89
N ASP A 134 0.34 -6.05 -9.70
CA ASP A 134 0.88 -7.22 -10.40
C ASP A 134 1.27 -8.33 -9.40
N ARG A 135 1.85 -7.92 -8.27
CA ARG A 135 2.19 -8.85 -7.19
C ARG A 135 0.95 -9.47 -6.55
N ALA A 136 -0.08 -8.69 -6.27
CA ALA A 136 -1.33 -9.18 -5.71
C ALA A 136 -2.02 -10.16 -6.65
N GLU A 137 -2.11 -9.84 -7.96
CA GLU A 137 -2.65 -10.74 -8.99
C GLU A 137 -1.87 -12.05 -9.08
N SER A 138 -0.54 -11.98 -9.08
CA SER A 138 0.32 -13.17 -9.10
C SER A 138 0.11 -14.06 -7.87
N LEU A 139 -0.04 -13.47 -6.68
CA LEU A 139 -0.34 -14.22 -5.46
C LEU A 139 -1.76 -14.81 -5.50
N ALA A 140 -2.70 -14.09 -6.12
CA ALA A 140 -4.08 -14.54 -6.23
C ALA A 140 -4.18 -15.75 -7.15
N GLU A 141 -3.52 -15.71 -8.31
CA GLU A 141 -3.39 -16.87 -9.20
C GLU A 141 -2.73 -18.04 -8.48
N GLN A 142 -1.64 -17.79 -7.75
CA GLN A 142 -0.88 -18.83 -7.06
C GLN A 142 -1.69 -19.53 -5.95
N PHE A 143 -2.45 -18.79 -5.15
CA PHE A 143 -3.25 -19.36 -4.05
C PHE A 143 -4.72 -19.59 -4.41
N GLY A 144 -5.04 -19.38 -5.69
CA GLY A 144 -6.35 -19.55 -6.26
C GLY A 144 -7.39 -18.56 -5.74
N ILE A 145 -7.04 -17.40 -5.21
CA ILE A 145 -7.95 -16.35 -4.73
C ILE A 145 -8.64 -15.66 -5.93
N ILE A 146 -9.95 -15.45 -5.86
CA ILE A 146 -10.75 -14.94 -6.99
C ILE A 146 -11.63 -13.74 -6.65
N SER A 147 -11.89 -13.50 -5.37
CA SER A 147 -12.74 -12.41 -4.89
C SER A 147 -12.00 -11.08 -4.76
N THR A 148 -12.71 -9.97 -4.94
CA THR A 148 -12.15 -8.61 -4.77
C THR A 148 -11.67 -8.36 -3.34
N GLN A 149 -12.36 -8.88 -2.32
CA GLN A 149 -11.92 -8.80 -0.92
C GLN A 149 -10.66 -9.66 -0.65
N GLY A 150 -10.58 -10.85 -1.26
CA GLY A 150 -9.35 -11.65 -1.22
C GLY A 150 -8.18 -10.96 -1.90
N LEU A 151 -8.42 -10.27 -3.02
CA LEU A 151 -7.40 -9.46 -3.68
C LEU A 151 -6.96 -8.28 -2.82
N ALA A 152 -7.87 -7.65 -2.07
CA ALA A 152 -7.55 -6.57 -1.13
C ALA A 152 -6.59 -7.02 -0.03
N PHE A 153 -6.79 -8.22 0.50
CA PHE A 153 -5.86 -8.83 1.44
C PHE A 153 -4.46 -8.99 0.82
N LEU A 154 -4.39 -9.51 -0.41
CA LEU A 154 -3.13 -9.76 -1.10
C LEU A 154 -2.42 -8.47 -1.53
N PHE A 155 -3.18 -7.44 -1.89
CA PHE A 155 -2.64 -6.13 -2.21
C PHE A 155 -2.05 -5.44 -0.97
N ASP A 156 -2.77 -5.42 0.16
CA ASP A 156 -2.22 -4.94 1.43
C ASP A 156 -0.99 -5.78 1.84
N HIS A 157 -0.99 -7.10 1.59
CA HIS A 157 0.18 -7.96 1.77
C HIS A 157 1.38 -7.52 0.92
N ALA A 158 1.17 -7.29 -0.37
CA ALA A 158 2.20 -6.84 -1.30
C ALA A 158 2.82 -5.50 -0.86
N VAL A 159 2.00 -4.57 -0.36
CA VAL A 159 2.45 -3.24 0.08
C VAL A 159 3.31 -3.31 1.35
N GLN A 160 2.89 -3.98 2.42
CA GLN A 160 3.67 -3.92 3.68
C GLN A 160 4.87 -4.86 3.71
N SER A 161 4.70 -6.09 3.17
CA SER A 161 5.60 -7.19 3.52
C SER A 161 6.22 -7.85 2.28
N TRP A 162 5.57 -7.75 1.12
CA TRP A 162 5.96 -8.32 -0.19
C TRP A 162 6.02 -9.85 -0.26
N ARG A 163 6.38 -10.53 0.85
CA ARG A 163 6.57 -11.97 0.99
C ARG A 163 5.94 -12.48 2.28
N PHE A 164 5.50 -13.72 2.21
CA PHE A 164 5.07 -14.51 3.36
C PHE A 164 6.25 -15.12 4.13
N ASN A 165 6.05 -15.39 5.41
CA ASN A 165 7.00 -16.10 6.28
C ASN A 165 6.95 -17.60 6.03
N GLY A 166 7.38 -18.05 4.86
CA GLY A 166 7.40 -19.46 4.48
C GLY A 166 7.67 -19.64 2.99
N SER A 167 7.93 -20.88 2.56
CA SER A 167 7.95 -21.16 1.12
C SER A 167 6.53 -21.17 0.58
N HIS A 168 6.33 -20.54 -0.59
CA HIS A 168 5.01 -20.53 -1.22
C HIS A 168 4.51 -21.97 -1.50
N SER A 169 5.40 -22.89 -1.85
CA SER A 169 5.04 -24.31 -2.05
C SER A 169 4.35 -24.93 -0.84
N LYS A 170 4.81 -24.62 0.38
CA LYS A 170 4.21 -25.16 1.60
C LYS A 170 2.81 -24.59 1.82
N ILE A 171 2.63 -23.30 1.56
CA ILE A 171 1.35 -22.60 1.66
C ILE A 171 0.37 -23.19 0.62
N GLU A 172 0.83 -23.38 -0.61
CA GLU A 172 0.06 -24.01 -1.69
C GLU A 172 -0.36 -25.43 -1.32
N ASP A 173 0.55 -26.26 -0.80
CA ASP A 173 0.22 -27.62 -0.37
C ASP A 173 -0.88 -27.62 0.70
N GLU A 174 -0.78 -26.74 1.70
CA GLU A 174 -1.76 -26.61 2.78
C GLU A 174 -3.14 -26.16 2.27
N ILE A 175 -3.17 -25.16 1.37
CA ILE A 175 -4.42 -24.72 0.72
C ILE A 175 -5.01 -25.84 -0.15
N ASN A 176 -4.19 -26.57 -0.89
CA ASN A 176 -4.63 -27.63 -1.80
C ASN A 176 -5.16 -28.85 -1.04
N ASP A 177 -4.56 -29.20 0.09
CA ASP A 177 -5.05 -30.26 0.95
C ASP A 177 -6.40 -29.89 1.57
N LEU A 178 -6.52 -28.66 2.08
CA LEU A 178 -7.79 -28.14 2.60
C LEU A 178 -8.88 -28.07 1.51
N ASP A 179 -8.55 -27.62 0.31
CA ASP A 179 -9.49 -27.56 -0.82
C ASP A 179 -9.94 -28.96 -1.27
N ARG A 180 -9.04 -29.94 -1.24
CA ARG A 180 -9.39 -31.34 -1.55
C ARG A 180 -10.34 -31.92 -0.51
N GLU A 181 -10.08 -31.69 0.78
CA GLU A 181 -10.95 -32.13 1.87
C GLU A 181 -12.32 -31.49 1.78
N TYR A 182 -12.37 -30.16 1.57
CA TYR A 182 -13.61 -29.41 1.43
C TYR A 182 -14.44 -29.87 0.22
N ARG A 183 -13.80 -30.10 -0.94
CA ARG A 183 -14.48 -30.64 -2.13
C ARG A 183 -15.11 -32.00 -1.87
N ASN A 184 -14.47 -32.85 -1.07
CA ASN A 184 -15.00 -34.17 -0.75
C ASN A 184 -16.23 -34.08 0.18
N SER A 185 -16.29 -33.10 1.08
CA SER A 185 -17.44 -32.90 1.98
C SER A 185 -18.58 -32.09 1.35
N GLU A 186 -18.28 -31.12 0.50
CA GLU A 186 -19.22 -30.13 -0.03
C GLU A 186 -19.56 -30.36 -1.51
N ASN A 187 -19.73 -31.62 -1.92
CA ASN A 187 -20.17 -32.01 -3.26
C ASN A 187 -19.35 -31.38 -4.41
N GLY A 188 -18.04 -31.27 -4.23
CA GLY A 188 -17.12 -30.72 -5.22
C GLY A 188 -17.03 -29.19 -5.24
N ALA A 189 -17.69 -28.48 -4.32
CA ALA A 189 -17.56 -27.04 -4.18
C ALA A 189 -16.11 -26.62 -3.91
N ARG A 190 -15.73 -25.46 -4.44
CA ARG A 190 -14.40 -24.87 -4.21
C ARG A 190 -14.33 -24.33 -2.78
N LEU A 191 -13.18 -24.48 -2.13
CA LEU A 191 -12.91 -23.86 -0.83
C LEU A 191 -13.06 -22.33 -0.94
N PRO A 192 -13.88 -21.70 -0.10
CA PRO A 192 -14.07 -20.25 -0.08
C PRO A 192 -12.76 -19.47 0.09
N ASP A 193 -12.73 -18.26 -0.47
CA ASP A 193 -11.55 -17.39 -0.35
C ASP A 193 -11.24 -17.07 1.10
N GLU A 194 -12.25 -16.86 1.94
CA GLU A 194 -12.06 -16.61 3.37
C GLU A 194 -11.22 -17.71 4.05
N ASP A 195 -11.48 -18.97 3.76
CA ASP A 195 -10.74 -20.10 4.32
C ASP A 195 -9.31 -20.17 3.79
N ARG A 196 -9.11 -19.88 2.50
CA ARG A 196 -7.78 -19.77 1.89
C ARG A 196 -6.96 -18.64 2.54
N LEU A 197 -7.59 -17.48 2.79
CA LEU A 197 -6.94 -16.36 3.48
C LEU A 197 -6.61 -16.69 4.94
N SER A 198 -7.36 -17.57 5.60
CA SER A 198 -7.02 -18.06 6.94
C SER A 198 -5.66 -18.73 6.95
N VAL A 199 -5.39 -19.60 5.96
CA VAL A 199 -4.07 -20.24 5.80
C VAL A 199 -3.00 -19.17 5.57
N LEU A 200 -3.21 -18.22 4.64
CA LEU A 200 -2.24 -17.16 4.36
C LEU A 200 -1.89 -16.32 5.60
N LEU A 201 -2.88 -16.07 6.47
CA LEU A 201 -2.71 -15.26 7.67
C LEU A 201 -1.69 -15.86 8.65
N ASP A 202 -1.58 -17.18 8.72
CA ASP A 202 -0.61 -17.89 9.56
C ASP A 202 0.85 -17.68 9.12
N TYR A 203 1.04 -17.27 7.85
CA TYR A 203 2.33 -16.95 7.28
C TYR A 203 2.62 -15.43 7.28
N ILE A 204 1.82 -14.62 7.96
CA ILE A 204 2.06 -13.18 8.13
C ILE A 204 2.66 -12.90 9.51
N ARG A 205 3.57 -11.92 9.59
CA ARG A 205 4.19 -11.53 10.86
C ARG A 205 3.11 -11.07 11.85
N PRO A 206 3.13 -11.56 13.11
CA PRO A 206 2.16 -11.12 14.11
C PRO A 206 2.37 -9.65 14.49
N GLY A 207 1.26 -8.98 14.84
CA GLY A 207 1.22 -7.57 15.19
C GLY A 207 0.44 -6.80 14.14
N ASP A 208 0.88 -5.58 13.85
CA ASP A 208 0.19 -4.68 12.93
C ASP A 208 -0.10 -5.31 11.57
N GLU A 209 0.90 -5.99 11.03
CA GLU A 209 0.82 -6.69 9.75
C GLU A 209 -0.33 -7.70 9.72
N SER A 210 -0.48 -8.58 10.72
CA SER A 210 -1.57 -9.57 10.70
C SER A 210 -2.91 -8.97 11.14
N ASP A 211 -2.93 -7.91 11.94
CA ASP A 211 -4.16 -7.24 12.38
C ASP A 211 -4.89 -6.57 11.21
N ARG A 212 -4.16 -5.90 10.32
CA ARG A 212 -4.71 -5.30 9.08
C ARG A 212 -5.36 -6.35 8.18
N ARG A 213 -4.62 -7.41 7.86
CA ARG A 213 -5.12 -8.48 6.97
C ARG A 213 -6.26 -9.27 7.58
N ARG A 214 -6.28 -9.43 8.92
CA ARG A 214 -7.41 -10.02 9.62
C ARG A 214 -8.66 -9.15 9.51
N ALA A 215 -8.53 -7.82 9.61
CA ALA A 215 -9.66 -6.91 9.41
C ALA A 215 -10.22 -7.01 7.98
N ILE A 216 -9.36 -7.04 6.96
CA ILE A 216 -9.77 -7.22 5.56
C ILE A 216 -10.45 -8.59 5.36
N LYS A 217 -9.83 -9.69 5.82
CA LYS A 217 -10.41 -11.04 5.71
C LYS A 217 -11.80 -11.10 6.37
N ASN A 218 -11.96 -10.55 7.57
CA ASN A 218 -13.23 -10.60 8.28
C ASN A 218 -14.28 -9.62 7.73
N GLY A 219 -13.93 -8.84 6.71
CA GLY A 219 -14.73 -7.74 6.14
C GLY A 219 -14.78 -6.49 7.02
N ARG A 220 -14.41 -6.60 8.30
CA ARG A 220 -14.42 -5.51 9.26
C ARG A 220 -13.45 -5.76 10.39
N GLY A 221 -12.99 -4.68 11.02
CA GLY A 221 -12.15 -4.78 12.21
C GLY A 221 -11.67 -3.44 12.72
N LYS A 222 -11.14 -3.44 13.95
CA LYS A 222 -10.55 -2.23 14.54
C LYS A 222 -9.03 -2.30 14.47
N VAL A 223 -8.43 -1.38 13.71
CA VAL A 223 -6.97 -1.27 13.53
C VAL A 223 -6.55 0.18 13.79
N HIS A 224 -5.47 0.37 14.55
CA HIS A 224 -4.99 1.70 15.02
C HIS A 224 -6.08 2.57 15.68
N GLY A 225 -7.06 1.95 16.32
CA GLY A 225 -8.17 2.68 16.93
C GLY A 225 -9.30 3.07 15.98
N LYS A 226 -9.14 2.88 14.66
CA LYS A 226 -10.13 3.17 13.62
C LYS A 226 -10.96 1.92 13.30
N GLN A 227 -12.23 2.10 12.96
CA GLN A 227 -13.07 1.00 12.44
C GLN A 227 -12.90 0.93 10.93
N TYR A 228 -12.50 -0.24 10.46
CA TYR A 228 -12.41 -0.61 9.05
C TYR A 228 -13.64 -1.44 8.68
N ASP A 229 -14.20 -1.14 7.51
CA ASP A 229 -15.22 -1.93 6.84
C ASP A 229 -14.85 -2.03 5.37
N VAL A 230 -14.85 -3.24 4.81
CA VAL A 230 -14.44 -3.51 3.42
C VAL A 230 -15.49 -3.01 2.44
N ASP A 231 -16.75 -2.96 2.87
CA ASP A 231 -17.89 -2.50 2.06
C ASP A 231 -17.78 -1.00 1.71
N ASP A 232 -17.11 -0.20 2.57
CA ASP A 232 -16.83 1.22 2.32
C ASP A 232 -16.01 1.45 1.04
N TYR A 233 -15.33 0.39 0.55
CA TYR A 233 -14.49 0.40 -0.65
C TYR A 233 -15.10 -0.40 -1.81
N GLY A 234 -16.31 -0.95 -1.66
CA GLY A 234 -16.96 -1.78 -2.68
C GLY A 234 -16.16 -3.05 -3.02
N LEU A 235 -15.67 -3.74 -2.00
CA LEU A 235 -14.90 -4.98 -2.10
C LEU A 235 -15.67 -6.07 -1.34
N SER A 236 -15.82 -7.26 -1.90
CA SER A 236 -16.62 -8.35 -1.32
C SER A 236 -16.08 -9.73 -1.71
N TYR A 237 -16.47 -10.75 -0.96
CA TYR A 237 -16.29 -12.16 -1.34
C TYR A 237 -17.21 -12.61 -2.49
N ASP A 238 -18.31 -11.90 -2.73
CA ASP A 238 -19.30 -12.24 -3.76
C ASP A 238 -18.91 -11.73 -5.15
N ASP A 239 -17.94 -10.81 -5.24
CA ASP A 239 -17.50 -10.19 -6.50
C ASP A 239 -16.13 -10.75 -6.92
N GLU A 240 -16.07 -11.37 -8.10
CA GLU A 240 -14.83 -11.83 -8.74
C GLU A 240 -14.14 -10.71 -9.55
N PHE A 241 -12.81 -10.79 -9.74
CA PHE A 241 -12.01 -9.78 -10.46
C PHE A 241 -11.34 -10.26 -11.77
#